data_AF-A0A0Q6Z1V0-F1
#
_entry.id   AF-A0A0Q6Z1V0-F1
#
_cell.length_a   1.000
_cell.length_b   1.000
_cell.length_c   1.000
_cell.angle_alpha   90.00
_cell.angle_beta   90.00
_cell.angle_gamma   90.00
#
_symmetry.space_group_name_H-M   'P 1'
#
loop_
_entity.id
_entity.type
_entity.pdbx_description
1 polymer ?
#
loop_
_entity_poly.entity_id
_entity_poly.type
_entity_poly.pdbx_seq_one_letter_code
_entity_poly.pdbx_strand_id
1 'polypeptide(L)'
;MRPEYLENMRSHVDEGGKLNHQNACDLLAEVERLNKIMNTPVIEPFVEAAVSEAKHQVYRWGAEHDASKTAWDWYWLAGYLTSKAAHATLEENWEKAKHHTVTAAAMLANWHRHICAAASKASADVD
;
A
#
# COMPACT_ATOMS: atom_id res chain seq x y z
N MET A 1 21.31 17.94 1.89
CA MET A 1 22.47 17.49 1.08
C MET A 1 22.10 16.13 0.51
N ARG A 2 22.23 15.90 -0.81
CA ARG A 2 21.97 14.57 -1.37
C ARG A 2 23.11 13.64 -0.97
N PRO A 3 22.82 12.40 -0.55
CA PRO A 3 23.87 11.42 -0.30
C PRO A 3 24.79 11.23 -1.53
N GLU A 4 26.09 11.15 -1.28
CA GLU A 4 27.13 11.03 -2.31
C GLU A 4 26.88 9.87 -3.29
N TYR A 5 26.35 8.74 -2.80
CA TYR A 5 26.00 7.59 -3.63
C TYR A 5 24.92 7.92 -4.69
N LEU A 6 23.97 8.82 -4.40
CA LEU A 6 22.94 9.21 -5.37
C LEU A 6 23.49 10.14 -6.45
N GLU A 7 24.52 10.94 -6.15
CA GLU A 7 25.19 11.77 -7.15
C GLU A 7 26.07 10.92 -8.07
N ASN A 8 26.79 9.94 -7.51
CA ASN A 8 27.56 8.97 -8.27
C ASN A 8 26.67 8.12 -9.20
N MET A 9 25.49 7.70 -8.72
CA MET A 9 24.52 6.97 -9.55
C MET A 9 23.95 7.83 -10.69
N ARG A 10 23.67 9.11 -10.45
CA ARG A 10 23.20 10.05 -11.50
C ARG A 10 24.21 10.21 -12.62
N SER A 11 25.49 10.38 -12.27
CA SER A 11 26.58 10.47 -13.26
C SER A 11 26.63 9.23 -14.16
N HIS A 12 26.38 8.03 -13.60
CA HIS A 12 26.32 6.80 -14.39
C HIS A 12 25.14 6.73 -15.37
N VAL A 13 23.98 7.29 -15.03
CA VAL A 13 22.82 7.29 -15.92
C VAL A 13 22.98 8.32 -17.04
N ASP A 14 23.55 9.48 -16.73
CA ASP A 14 23.71 10.59 -17.68
C ASP A 14 24.86 10.37 -18.69
N GLU A 15 25.91 9.62 -18.32
CA GLU A 15 27.10 9.39 -19.15
C GLU A 15 27.17 8.00 -19.81
N GLY A 16 26.13 7.16 -19.64
CA GLY A 16 26.13 5.78 -20.16
C GLY A 16 27.06 4.82 -19.38
N GLY A 17 27.24 5.09 -18.10
CA GLY A 17 28.06 4.30 -17.18
C GLY A 17 27.62 2.83 -17.09
N LYS A 18 28.60 1.93 -16.97
CA LYS A 18 28.36 0.49 -16.83
C LYS A 18 28.18 0.12 -15.36
N LEU A 19 27.23 -0.78 -15.08
CA LEU A 19 27.07 -1.41 -13.78
C LEU A 19 28.38 -2.15 -13.41
N ASN A 20 28.93 -1.86 -12.23
CA ASN A 20 30.09 -2.51 -11.65
C ASN A 20 29.72 -3.09 -10.28
N HIS A 21 30.62 -3.86 -9.66
CA HIS A 21 30.31 -4.54 -8.40
C HIS A 21 29.88 -3.55 -7.29
N GLN A 22 30.60 -2.43 -7.13
CA GLN A 22 30.32 -1.47 -6.08
C GLN A 22 28.98 -0.77 -6.28
N ASN A 23 28.73 -0.22 -7.48
CA ASN A 23 27.48 0.48 -7.74
C ASN A 23 26.26 -0.47 -7.75
N ALA A 24 26.46 -1.75 -8.08
CA ALA A 24 25.43 -2.78 -7.94
C ALA A 24 25.11 -3.07 -6.46
N CYS A 25 26.13 -3.19 -5.60
CA CYS A 25 25.93 -3.35 -4.15
C CYS A 25 25.21 -2.14 -3.54
N ASP A 26 25.59 -0.92 -3.94
CA ASP A 26 24.96 0.31 -3.45
C ASP A 26 23.49 0.41 -3.90
N LEU A 27 23.18 0.03 -5.15
CA LEU A 27 21.81 -0.02 -5.66
C LEU A 27 20.98 -1.06 -4.93
N LEU A 28 21.52 -2.25 -4.70
CA LEU A 28 20.82 -3.31 -3.98
C LEU A 28 20.48 -2.86 -2.55
N ALA A 29 21.45 -2.27 -1.84
CA ALA A 29 21.24 -1.76 -0.49
C ALA A 29 20.15 -0.67 -0.44
N GLU A 30 20.12 0.22 -1.43
CA GLU A 30 19.09 1.25 -1.51
C GLU A 30 17.71 0.66 -1.85
N VAL A 31 17.64 -0.32 -2.76
CA VAL A 31 16.42 -1.05 -3.08
C VAL A 31 15.87 -1.78 -1.85
N GLU A 32 16.73 -2.44 -1.08
CA GLU A 32 16.35 -3.10 0.17
C GLU A 32 15.86 -2.10 1.22
N ARG A 33 16.55 -0.97 1.38
CA ARG A 33 16.17 0.10 2.31
C ARG A 33 14.81 0.70 1.95
N LEU A 34 14.59 1.03 0.68
CA LEU A 34 13.33 1.59 0.17
C LEU A 34 12.21 0.57 0.30
N ASN A 35 12.45 -0.70 -0.04
CA ASN A 35 11.48 -1.77 0.16
C ASN A 35 11.10 -1.93 1.64
N LYS A 36 12.06 -1.83 2.56
CA LYS A 36 11.76 -1.89 4.00
C LYS A 36 10.87 -0.73 4.43
N ILE A 37 11.16 0.49 3.99
CA ILE A 37 10.36 1.67 4.32
C ILE A 37 8.94 1.55 3.75
N MET A 38 8.81 1.20 2.47
CA MET A 38 7.52 1.06 1.80
C MET A 38 6.64 -0.04 2.40
N ASN A 39 7.24 -1.09 2.98
CA ASN A 39 6.51 -2.21 3.56
C ASN A 39 6.44 -2.17 5.09
N THR A 40 6.89 -1.09 5.73
CA THR A 40 6.72 -0.91 7.18
C THR A 40 5.28 -0.43 7.44
N PRO A 41 4.47 -1.17 8.22
CA PRO A 41 3.11 -0.75 8.52
C PRO A 41 3.09 0.56 9.32
N VAL A 42 2.34 1.54 8.81
CA VAL A 42 1.99 2.75 9.57
C VAL A 42 0.67 2.46 10.27
N ILE A 43 0.63 2.61 11.59
CA ILE A 43 -0.56 2.30 12.39
C ILE A 43 -1.17 3.54 13.07
N GLU A 44 -0.42 4.64 13.13
CA GLU A 44 -0.83 5.92 13.75
C GLU A 44 -0.20 7.12 12.99
N PRO A 45 -0.89 8.28 12.93
CA PRO A 45 -2.28 8.48 13.33
C PRO A 45 -3.25 7.78 12.37
N PHE A 46 -4.43 7.40 12.87
CA PHE A 46 -5.30 6.40 12.23
C PHE A 46 -5.73 6.75 10.79
N VAL A 47 -6.08 8.01 10.53
CA VAL A 47 -6.57 8.44 9.21
C VAL A 47 -5.45 8.38 8.16
N GLU A 48 -4.28 8.91 8.50
CA GLU A 48 -3.10 8.91 7.65
C GLU A 48 -2.61 7.49 7.40
N ALA A 49 -2.61 6.65 8.44
CA ALA A 49 -2.32 5.24 8.36
C ALA A 49 -3.25 4.52 7.38
N ALA A 50 -4.57 4.72 7.51
CA ALA A 50 -5.59 4.12 6.63
C ALA A 50 -5.44 4.58 5.17
N VAL A 51 -5.16 5.86 4.93
CA VAL A 51 -4.92 6.40 3.58
C VAL A 51 -3.65 5.80 2.97
N SER A 52 -2.57 5.69 3.75
CA SER A 52 -1.31 5.09 3.32
C SER A 52 -1.47 3.61 2.98
N GLU A 53 -2.12 2.86 3.87
CA GLU A 53 -2.39 1.43 3.69
C GLU A 53 -3.33 1.17 2.50
N ALA A 54 -4.32 2.04 2.25
CA ALA A 54 -5.20 1.92 1.07
C ALA A 54 -4.42 2.02 -0.24
N LYS A 55 -3.43 2.93 -0.30
CA LYS A 55 -2.51 3.04 -1.44
C LYS A 55 -1.62 1.81 -1.55
N HIS A 56 -1.10 1.30 -0.42
CA HIS A 56 -0.26 0.10 -0.40
C HIS A 56 -1.01 -1.14 -0.88
N GLN A 57 -2.26 -1.35 -0.48
CA GLN A 57 -3.10 -2.45 -0.95
C GLN A 57 -3.31 -2.41 -2.47
N VAL A 58 -3.59 -1.22 -3.03
CA VAL A 58 -3.73 -1.05 -4.48
C VAL A 58 -2.41 -1.25 -5.21
N TYR A 59 -1.30 -0.74 -4.67
CA TYR A 59 0.03 -0.98 -5.23
C TYR A 59 0.38 -2.48 -5.25
N ARG A 60 0.05 -3.19 -4.15
CA ARG A 60 0.40 -4.60 -3.97
C ARG A 60 -0.43 -5.55 -4.83
N TRP A 61 -1.73 -5.29 -4.98
CA TRP A 61 -2.64 -6.21 -5.67
C TRP A 61 -3.09 -5.72 -7.04
N GLY A 62 -2.87 -4.45 -7.36
CA GLY A 62 -3.34 -3.82 -8.60
C GLY A 62 -4.82 -3.45 -8.55
N ALA A 63 -5.21 -2.44 -9.34
CA ALA A 63 -6.61 -2.00 -9.41
C ALA A 63 -7.56 -3.06 -10.00
N GLU A 64 -7.05 -3.93 -10.88
CA GLU A 64 -7.82 -5.00 -11.51
C GLU A 64 -8.26 -6.08 -10.52
N HIS A 65 -7.48 -6.32 -9.45
CA HIS A 65 -7.81 -7.30 -8.41
C HIS A 65 -9.11 -6.96 -7.68
N ASP A 66 -9.47 -5.69 -7.61
CA ASP A 66 -10.68 -5.22 -6.94
C ASP A 66 -11.85 -5.03 -7.92
N ALA A 67 -11.59 -4.96 -9.22
CA ALA A 67 -12.59 -4.61 -10.25
C ALA A 67 -13.71 -5.66 -10.42
N SER A 68 -13.44 -6.92 -10.08
CA SER A 68 -14.43 -8.02 -10.16
C SER A 68 -15.17 -8.26 -8.85
N LYS A 69 -14.82 -7.55 -7.76
CA LYS A 69 -15.45 -7.75 -6.46
C LYS A 69 -16.88 -7.25 -6.46
N THR A 70 -17.81 -8.13 -6.11
CA THR A 70 -19.20 -7.78 -5.82
C THR A 70 -19.31 -7.11 -4.45
N ALA A 71 -20.46 -6.48 -4.17
CA ALA A 71 -20.74 -5.91 -2.85
C ALA A 71 -20.62 -6.96 -1.72
N TRP A 72 -20.95 -8.23 -1.99
CA TRP A 72 -20.81 -9.31 -1.02
C TRP A 72 -19.36 -9.71 -0.78
N ASP A 73 -18.50 -9.66 -1.78
CA ASP A 73 -17.06 -9.92 -1.61
C ASP A 73 -16.43 -8.88 -0.67
N TRP A 74 -16.80 -7.61 -0.83
CA TRP A 74 -16.38 -6.54 0.07
C TRP A 74 -16.90 -6.71 1.50
N TYR A 75 -18.18 -7.08 1.65
CA TYR A 75 -18.78 -7.38 2.96
C TYR A 75 -18.02 -8.48 3.70
N TRP A 76 -17.74 -9.60 3.03
CA TRP A 76 -17.02 -10.71 3.65
C TRP A 76 -15.57 -10.35 3.98
N LEU A 77 -14.91 -9.58 3.11
CA LEU A 77 -13.57 -9.06 3.38
C LEU A 77 -13.56 -8.14 4.61
N ALA A 78 -14.58 -7.30 4.78
CA ALA A 78 -14.76 -6.47 5.97
C ALA A 78 -14.86 -7.31 7.25
N GLY A 79 -15.74 -8.33 7.25
CA GLY A 79 -15.86 -9.25 8.39
C GLY A 79 -14.55 -9.97 8.71
N TYR A 80 -13.85 -10.45 7.68
CA TYR A 80 -12.57 -11.12 7.86
C TYR A 80 -11.50 -10.21 8.48
N LEU A 81 -11.32 -8.98 7.99
CA LEU A 81 -10.28 -8.08 8.50
C LEU A 81 -10.60 -7.55 9.90
N THR A 82 -11.87 -7.22 10.16
CA THR A 82 -12.29 -6.75 11.50
C THR A 82 -12.21 -7.86 12.55
N SER A 83 -12.48 -9.11 12.19
CA SER A 83 -12.30 -10.24 13.12
C SER A 83 -10.83 -10.41 13.54
N LYS A 84 -9.85 -10.17 12.65
CA LYS A 84 -8.42 -10.16 13.02
C LYS A 84 -8.08 -9.08 14.04
N ALA A 85 -8.65 -7.88 13.88
CA ALA A 85 -8.47 -6.81 14.86
C ALA A 85 -9.07 -7.17 16.22
N ALA A 86 -10.26 -7.77 16.22
CA ALA A 86 -10.92 -8.25 17.43
C ALA A 86 -10.10 -9.35 18.13
N HIS A 87 -9.62 -10.36 17.40
CA HIS A 87 -8.75 -11.41 17.94
C HIS A 87 -7.45 -10.84 18.53
N ALA A 88 -6.77 -9.95 17.81
CA ALA A 88 -5.55 -9.32 18.32
C ALA A 88 -5.80 -8.47 19.58
N THR A 89 -6.98 -7.85 19.70
CA THR A 89 -7.38 -7.11 20.90
C THR A 89 -7.58 -8.05 22.10
N LEU A 90 -8.25 -9.19 21.89
CA LEU A 90 -8.45 -10.22 22.92
C LEU A 90 -7.13 -10.86 23.38
N GLU A 91 -6.14 -10.92 22.50
CA GLU A 91 -4.78 -11.39 22.81
C GLU A 91 -3.87 -10.28 23.38
N GLU A 92 -4.40 -9.07 23.61
CA GLU A 92 -3.64 -7.89 24.06
C GLU A 92 -2.45 -7.52 23.16
N ASN A 93 -2.51 -7.91 21.88
CA ASN A 93 -1.52 -7.57 20.87
C ASN A 93 -1.88 -6.23 20.19
N TRP A 94 -1.63 -5.13 20.91
CA TRP A 94 -2.07 -3.79 20.52
C TRP A 94 -1.55 -3.32 19.17
N GLU A 95 -0.29 -3.63 18.85
CA GLU A 95 0.31 -3.27 17.54
C GLU A 95 -0.42 -3.97 16.39
N LYS A 96 -0.71 -5.27 16.52
CA LYS A 96 -1.51 -5.99 15.52
C LYS A 96 -2.96 -5.53 15.48
N ALA A 97 -3.57 -5.23 16.63
CA ALA A 97 -4.94 -4.74 16.69
C ALA A 97 -5.08 -3.40 15.94
N LYS A 98 -4.16 -2.46 16.19
CA LYS A 98 -4.08 -1.17 15.47
C LYS A 98 -3.83 -1.39 13.98
N HIS A 99 -2.86 -2.23 13.62
CA HIS A 99 -2.59 -2.55 12.21
C HIS A 99 -3.81 -3.13 11.49
N HIS A 100 -4.47 -4.15 12.05
CA HIS A 100 -5.65 -4.75 11.42
C HIS A 100 -6.84 -3.78 11.33
N THR A 101 -7.00 -2.89 12.31
CA THR A 101 -8.00 -1.82 12.25
C THR A 101 -7.71 -0.86 11.09
N VAL A 102 -6.45 -0.47 10.91
CA VAL A 102 -5.99 0.34 9.77
C VAL A 102 -6.20 -0.40 8.44
N THR A 103 -5.83 -1.67 8.35
CA THR A 103 -6.05 -2.50 7.15
C THR A 103 -7.53 -2.61 6.79
N ALA A 104 -8.42 -2.75 7.77
CA ALA A 104 -9.87 -2.76 7.55
C ALA A 104 -10.36 -1.40 7.02
N ALA A 105 -9.91 -0.28 7.62
CA ALA A 105 -10.27 1.06 7.15
C ALA A 105 -9.77 1.35 5.73
N ALA A 106 -8.55 0.94 5.42
CA ALA A 106 -7.97 1.03 4.08
C ALA A 106 -8.79 0.27 3.03
N MET A 107 -9.22 -0.95 3.38
CA MET A 107 -10.11 -1.74 2.54
C MET A 107 -11.46 -1.05 2.31
N LEU A 108 -12.06 -0.46 3.35
CA LEU A 108 -13.30 0.32 3.21
C LEU A 108 -13.13 1.55 2.30
N ALA A 109 -11.98 2.23 2.36
CA ALA A 109 -11.66 3.34 1.46
C ALA A 109 -11.56 2.88 0.00
N ASN A 110 -10.97 1.70 -0.24
CA ASN A 110 -10.90 1.08 -1.57
C ASN A 110 -12.30 0.67 -2.07
N TRP A 111 -13.12 0.07 -1.20
CA TRP A 111 -14.51 -0.25 -1.54
C TRP A 111 -15.33 0.98 -1.89
N HIS A 112 -15.25 2.05 -1.08
CA HIS A 112 -15.94 3.30 -1.35
C HIS A 112 -15.55 3.88 -2.73
N ARG A 113 -14.25 3.87 -3.06
CA ARG A 113 -13.77 4.28 -4.39
C ARG A 113 -14.40 3.46 -5.51
N HIS A 114 -14.54 2.15 -5.31
CA HIS A 114 -15.19 1.25 -6.27
C HIS A 114 -16.66 1.62 -6.47
N ILE A 115 -17.39 1.94 -5.39
CA ILE A 115 -18.77 2.43 -5.46
C ILE A 115 -18.86 3.73 -6.25
N CYS A 116 -17.99 4.72 -5.97
CA CYS A 116 -17.97 6.00 -6.69
C CYS A 116 -17.70 5.81 -8.19
N ALA A 117 -16.76 4.93 -8.54
CA ALA A 117 -16.44 4.64 -9.94
C ALA A 117 -17.62 3.98 -10.67
N ALA A 118 -18.31 3.04 -10.02
CA ALA A 118 -19.50 2.41 -10.59
C ALA A 118 -20.67 3.40 -10.77
N ALA A 119 -20.91 4.26 -9.76
CA ALA A 119 -21.96 5.28 -9.83
C ALA A 119 -21.72 6.29 -10.97
N SER A 120 -20.46 6.70 -11.17
CA SER A 120 -20.09 7.65 -12.23
C SER A 120 -20.26 7.07 -13.64
N LYS A 121 -20.03 5.76 -13.83
CA LYS A 121 -20.28 5.08 -15.11
C LYS A 121 -21.78 5.00 -15.41
N ALA A 122 -22.57 4.63 -14.40
CA ALA A 122 -24.02 4.52 -14.56
C ALA A 122 -24.68 5.86 -14.95
N SER A 123 -24.15 7.00 -14.52
CA SER A 123 -24.64 8.31 -14.96
C SER A 123 -24.24 8.67 -16.40
N ALA A 124 -23.12 8.15 -16.91
CA ALA A 124 -22.64 8.47 -18.26
C ALA A 124 -23.34 7.66 -19.36
N ASP A 125 -23.90 6.50 -19.04
CA ASP A 125 -24.63 5.64 -19.99
C ASP A 125 -26.10 6.06 -20.20
N VAL A 126 -26.55 7.10 -19.49
CA VAL A 126 -27.95 7.62 -19.53
C VAL A 126 -28.07 8.88 -20.40
N ASP A 127 -26.94 9.45 -20.84
CA ASP A 127 -26.85 10.60 -21.76
C ASP A 127 -26.53 10.17 -23.21
#